data_AF-A0A6I7QDJ2-F1
#
_entry.id   AF-A0A6I7QDJ2-F1
#
_cell.length_a   1.000
_cell.length_b   1.000
_cell.length_c   1.000
_cell.angle_alpha   90.00
_cell.angle_beta   90.00
_cell.angle_gamma   90.00
#
_symmetry.space_group_name_H-M   'P 1'
#
loop_
_entity.id
_entity.type
_entity.pdbx_description
1 polymer ?
#
loop_
_entity_poly.entity_id
_entity_poly.type
_entity_poly.pdbx_seq_one_letter_code
_entity_poly.pdbx_strand_id
1 'polypeptide(L)'
;MINSLAIGLALGLIGIGVIGILFSGVRNVINGKSEIKKVSIFLVPILVFVGSYLAMGTLNEAGVATMMFMMVVMILGIMITGTRGTFKF
;
A
#
# COMPACT_ATOMS: atom_id res chain seq x y z
N MET A 1 8.43 -34.32 -5.86
CA MET A 1 8.53 -33.72 -7.21
C MET A 1 7.24 -33.02 -7.63
N ILE A 2 6.06 -33.65 -7.49
CA ILE A 2 4.76 -33.02 -7.79
C ILE A 2 4.51 -31.72 -6.99
N ASN A 3 4.88 -31.69 -5.71
CA ASN A 3 4.70 -30.50 -4.86
C ASN A 3 5.50 -29.28 -5.36
N SER A 4 6.73 -29.47 -5.83
CA SER A 4 7.55 -28.37 -6.36
C SER A 4 6.99 -27.83 -7.68
N LEU A 5 6.42 -28.70 -8.53
CA LEU A 5 5.77 -28.29 -9.77
C LEU A 5 4.47 -27.50 -9.49
N ALA A 6 3.67 -27.96 -8.52
CA ALA A 6 2.44 -27.30 -8.11
C ALA A 6 2.71 -25.91 -7.50
N ILE A 7 3.73 -25.78 -6.64
CA ILE A 7 4.16 -24.49 -6.07
C ILE A 7 4.67 -23.56 -7.18
N GLY A 8 5.46 -24.07 -8.13
CA GLY A 8 5.96 -23.27 -9.25
C GLY A 8 4.84 -22.74 -10.14
N LEU A 9 3.84 -23.58 -10.46
CA LEU A 9 2.67 -23.16 -11.24
C LEU A 9 1.80 -22.15 -10.47
N ALA A 10 1.60 -22.35 -9.16
CA ALA A 10 0.85 -21.41 -8.33
C ALA A 10 1.53 -20.03 -8.29
N LEU A 11 2.85 -19.99 -8.06
CA LEU A 11 3.62 -18.74 -8.08
C LEU A 11 3.61 -18.08 -9.46
N GLY A 12 3.69 -18.87 -10.54
CA GLY A 12 3.58 -18.37 -11.90
C GLY A 12 2.23 -17.71 -12.19
N LEU A 13 1.13 -18.37 -11.81
CA LEU A 13 -0.22 -17.83 -11.96
C LEU A 13 -0.45 -16.57 -11.11
N ILE A 14 0.07 -16.54 -9.88
CA ILE A 14 0.05 -15.33 -9.04
C ILE A 14 0.80 -14.20 -9.74
N GLY A 15 1.99 -14.46 -10.27
CA GLY A 15 2.78 -13.47 -10.99
C GLY A 15 2.03 -12.87 -12.17
N ILE A 16 1.43 -13.73 -13.02
CA ILE A 16 0.63 -13.28 -14.17
C ILE A 16 -0.58 -12.46 -13.71
N GLY A 17 -1.27 -12.92 -12.65
CA GLY A 17 -2.40 -12.20 -12.06
C GLY A 17 -2.03 -10.80 -11.57
N VAL A 18 -0.91 -10.68 -10.86
CA VAL A 18 -0.39 -9.38 -10.37
C VAL A 18 -0.07 -8.45 -11.54
N ILE A 19 0.57 -8.94 -12.59
CA ILE A 19 0.87 -8.14 -13.80
C ILE A 19 -0.43 -7.67 -14.47
N GLY A 20 -1.43 -8.55 -14.58
CA GLY A 20 -2.74 -8.19 -15.14
C GLY A 20 -3.46 -7.10 -14.35
N ILE A 21 -3.41 -7.19 -13.01
CA ILE A 21 -3.98 -6.17 -12.11
C ILE A 21 -3.26 -4.84 -12.30
N LEU A 22 -1.93 -4.84 -12.35
CA LEU A 22 -1.13 -3.62 -12.55
C LEU A 22 -1.46 -2.96 -13.89
N PHE A 23 -1.48 -3.73 -14.98
CA PHE A 23 -1.80 -3.20 -16.31
C PHE A 23 -3.21 -2.61 -16.38
N SER A 24 -4.20 -3.32 -15.82
CA SER A 24 -5.59 -2.84 -15.75
C SER A 24 -5.71 -1.58 -14.90
N GLY A 25 -5.05 -1.56 -13.74
CA GLY A 25 -5.00 -0.40 -12.83
C GLY A 25 -4.42 0.83 -13.52
N VAL A 26 -3.23 0.72 -14.12
CA VAL A 26 -2.57 1.81 -14.85
C VAL A 26 -3.45 2.29 -16.01
N ARG A 27 -4.03 1.37 -16.79
CA ARG A 27 -4.94 1.71 -17.89
C ARG A 27 -6.17 2.48 -17.41
N ASN A 28 -6.75 2.13 -16.26
CA ASN A 28 -7.92 2.83 -15.72
C ASN A 28 -7.58 4.25 -15.25
N VAL A 29 -6.39 4.44 -14.68
CA VAL A 29 -5.85 5.75 -14.28
C VAL A 29 -5.65 6.64 -15.51
N ILE A 30 -4.99 6.13 -16.56
CA ILE A 30 -4.72 6.90 -17.80
C ILE A 30 -6.02 7.27 -18.52
N ASN A 31 -7.01 6.37 -18.54
CA ASN A 31 -8.30 6.63 -19.17
C ASN A 31 -9.22 7.55 -18.33
N GLY A 32 -8.73 8.10 -17.21
CA GLY A 32 -9.50 8.99 -16.35
C GLY A 32 -10.64 8.32 -15.59
N LYS A 33 -10.74 6.99 -15.61
CA LYS A 33 -11.76 6.22 -14.86
C LYS A 33 -11.47 6.18 -13.36
N SER A 34 -10.27 6.59 -12.97
CA SER A 34 -9.84 6.67 -11.57
C SER A 34 -9.28 8.05 -11.28
N GLU A 35 -9.70 8.64 -10.17
CA GLU A 35 -9.18 9.92 -9.72
C GLU A 35 -7.73 9.76 -9.24
N ILE A 36 -6.79 10.41 -9.93
CA ILE A 36 -5.34 10.34 -9.63
C ILE A 36 -5.06 10.62 -8.15
N LYS A 37 -5.73 11.63 -7.58
CA LYS A 37 -5.59 12.01 -6.17
C LYS A 37 -5.95 10.89 -5.21
N LYS A 38 -6.97 10.08 -5.52
CA LYS A 38 -7.40 8.96 -4.68
C LYS A 38 -6.43 7.79 -4.83
N VAL A 39 -5.95 7.54 -6.05
CA VAL A 39 -4.99 6.46 -6.32
C VAL A 39 -3.62 6.74 -5.70
N SER A 40 -3.15 7.98 -5.72
CA SER A 40 -1.84 8.35 -5.17
C SER A 40 -1.75 8.19 -3.66
N ILE A 41 -2.88 8.20 -2.92
CA ILE A 41 -2.88 7.95 -1.47
C ILE A 41 -2.37 6.55 -1.15
N PHE A 42 -2.59 5.56 -2.03
CA PHE A 42 -2.06 4.21 -1.85
C PHE A 42 -0.53 4.12 -1.95
N LEU A 43 0.15 5.15 -2.47
CA LEU A 43 1.61 5.23 -2.46
C LEU A 43 2.19 5.70 -1.12
N VAL A 44 1.38 6.29 -0.24
CA VAL A 44 1.88 6.85 1.03
C VAL A 44 2.63 5.83 1.88
N PRO A 45 2.13 4.60 2.12
CA PRO A 45 2.87 3.61 2.90
C PRO A 45 4.22 3.23 2.26
N ILE A 46 4.28 3.19 0.93
CA ILE A 46 5.51 2.90 0.19
C ILE A 46 6.52 4.03 0.38
N LEU A 47 6.09 5.30 0.28
CA LEU A 47 6.95 6.46 0.49
C LEU A 47 7.50 6.51 1.92
N VAL A 48 6.67 6.21 2.92
CA VAL A 48 7.09 6.14 4.32
C VAL A 48 8.09 5.00 4.52
N PHE A 49 7.85 3.84 3.90
CA PHE A 49 8.79 2.71 3.97
C PHE A 49 10.13 3.04 3.34
N VAL A 50 10.14 3.60 2.13
CA VAL A 50 11.37 4.01 1.46
C VAL A 50 12.12 5.06 2.30
N GLY A 51 11.42 6.06 2.83
CA GLY A 51 12.03 7.06 3.72
C GLY A 51 12.62 6.43 5.00
N SER A 52 11.90 5.50 5.62
CA SER A 52 12.36 4.80 6.82
C SER A 52 13.58 3.91 6.53
N TYR A 53 13.57 3.24 5.38
CA TYR A 53 14.69 2.40 4.93
C TYR A 53 15.95 3.22 4.63
N LEU A 54 15.79 4.36 3.96
CA LEU A 54 16.90 5.28 3.72
C LEU A 54 17.48 5.86 5.02
N ALA A 55 16.68 5.99 6.07
CA ALA A 55 17.13 6.49 7.36
C ALA A 55 17.80 5.41 8.24
N MET A 56 17.27 4.18 8.27
CA MET A 56 17.70 3.12 9.20
C MET A 56 18.66 2.10 8.55
N GLY A 57 18.66 1.98 7.22
CA GLY A 57 19.53 1.05 6.49
C GLY A 57 19.16 -0.44 6.62
N THR A 58 18.18 -0.79 7.46
CA THR A 58 17.71 -2.17 7.63
C THR A 58 16.24 -2.31 7.24
N LEU A 59 15.89 -3.42 6.56
CA LEU A 59 14.51 -3.67 6.11
C LEU A 59 13.56 -3.92 7.29
N ASN A 60 14.05 -4.59 8.34
CA ASN A 60 13.25 -4.95 9.50
C ASN A 60 12.84 -3.72 10.29
N GLU A 61 13.80 -2.84 10.63
CA GLU A 61 13.52 -1.63 11.40
C GLU A 61 12.67 -0.66 10.58
N ALA A 62 12.93 -0.52 9.28
CA ALA A 62 12.12 0.30 8.40
C ALA A 62 10.66 -0.17 8.31
N GLY A 63 10.44 -1.49 8.29
CA GLY A 63 9.10 -2.08 8.31
C GLY A 63 8.36 -1.76 9.60
N VAL A 64 9.01 -1.94 10.75
CA VAL A 64 8.44 -1.61 12.06
C VAL A 64 8.17 -0.10 12.18
N ALA A 65 9.11 0.74 11.76
CA ALA A 65 8.96 2.19 11.79
C ALA A 65 7.79 2.67 10.93
N THR A 66 7.63 2.10 9.73
CA THR A 66 6.49 2.40 8.85
C THR A 66 5.17 1.99 9.48
N MET A 67 5.12 0.80 10.08
CA MET A 67 3.92 0.32 10.80
C MET A 67 3.56 1.28 11.94
N MET A 68 4.53 1.65 12.77
CA MET A 68 4.34 2.58 13.88
C MET A 68 3.84 3.95 13.39
N PHE A 69 4.46 4.49 12.33
CA PHE A 69 4.06 5.76 11.75
C PHE A 69 2.61 5.72 11.24
N MET A 70 2.23 4.68 10.50
CA MET A 70 0.88 4.55 9.97
C MET A 70 -0.17 4.40 11.08
N MET A 71 0.16 3.70 12.17
CA MET A 71 -0.72 3.63 13.34
C MET A 71 -0.94 5.00 13.99
N VAL A 72 0.12 5.80 14.13
CA VAL A 72 -0.01 7.17 14.67
C VAL A 72 -0.87 8.04 13.76
N VAL A 73 -0.64 8.00 12.44
CA VAL A 73 -1.45 8.75 11.47
C VAL A 73 -2.92 8.34 11.53
N MET A 74 -3.20 7.05 11.68
CA MET A 74 -4.57 6.54 11.86
C MET A 74 -5.22 7.10 13.12
N ILE A 75 -4.53 7.08 14.27
CA ILE A 75 -5.05 7.63 15.53
C ILE A 75 -5.36 9.12 15.38
N LEU A 76 -4.44 9.90 14.81
CA LEU A 76 -4.65 11.33 14.54
C LEU A 76 -5.84 11.54 13.60
N GLY A 77 -5.95 10.71 12.55
CA GLY A 77 -7.08 10.74 11.63
C GLY A 77 -8.42 10.50 12.34
N ILE A 78 -8.47 9.53 13.26
CA ILE A 78 -9.66 9.25 14.06
C ILE A 78 -9.98 10.42 15.00
N MET A 79 -8.99 11.03 15.64
CA MET A 79 -9.22 12.19 16.50
C MET A 79 -9.80 13.39 15.74
N ILE A 80 -9.25 13.68 14.56
CA ILE A 80 -9.72 14.81 13.72
C ILE A 80 -11.12 14.53 13.16
N THR A 81 -11.37 13.31 12.68
CA THR A 81 -12.68 12.96 12.10
C THR A 81 -13.75 12.78 13.18
N GLY A 82 -13.38 12.23 14.33
CA GLY A 82 -14.25 12.08 15.50
C GLY A 82 -14.68 13.43 16.07
N THR A 83 -13.75 14.38 16.25
CA THR A 83 -14.09 15.74 16.70
C THR A 83 -15.02 16.46 15.73
N ARG A 84 -14.77 16.37 14.41
CA ARG A 84 -15.69 16.92 13.39
C ARG A 84 -17.08 16.28 13.44
N GLY A 85 -17.15 14.95 13.59
CA GLY A 85 -18.43 14.23 13.67
C GLY A 85 -19.25 14.57 14.92
N THR A 86 -18.60 14.73 16.07
CA THR A 86 -19.26 15.06 17.34
C THR A 86 -19.71 16.51 17.41
N PHE A 87 -18.88 17.44 16.95
CA PHE A 87 -19.17 18.87 17.10
C PHE A 87 -19.85 19.52 15.88
N LYS A 88 -20.13 18.76 14.81
CA LYS A 88 -20.79 19.22 13.57
C LYS A 88 -20.24 20.57 13.05
N PHE A 89 -18.92 20.70 13.03
CA PHE A 89 -18.25 21.80 12.32
C PHE A 89 -18.02 21.44 10.86
#